data_AF-A0A2G9T8X4-F1
#
_entry.id   AF-A0A2G9T8X4-F1
#
_cell.length_a   1.000
_cell.length_b   1.000
_cell.length_c   1.000
_cell.angle_alpha   90.00
_cell.angle_beta   90.00
_cell.angle_gamma   90.00
#
_symmetry.space_group_name_H-M   'P 1'
#
loop_
_entity.id
_entity.type
_entity.pdbx_description
1 polymer ?
#
loop_
_entity_poly.entity_id
_entity_poly.type
_entity_poly.pdbx_seq_one_letter_code
_entity_poly.pdbx_strand_id
1 'polypeptide(L)' 'MAQQYGAVGAILYSDPAEVAPSGISEKDVYPNTVFMPEHSVQRGTLKIGDGDVLSPLYAGKPILWKTGSLEK' A
#
# COMPACT_ATOMS: atom_id res chain seq x y z
N MET A 1 6.72 7.99 -8.71
CA MET A 1 6.59 9.21 -9.53
C MET A 1 6.60 10.48 -8.70
N ALA A 2 5.72 10.69 -7.71
CA ALA A 2 5.67 11.92 -6.90
C ALA A 2 7.04 12.43 -6.41
N GLN A 3 7.87 11.53 -5.85
CA GLN A 3 9.25 11.84 -5.42
C GLN A 3 10.13 12.42 -6.55
N GLN A 4 10.01 11.91 -7.78
CA GLN A 4 10.81 12.37 -8.93
C GLN A 4 10.46 13.81 -9.34
N TYR A 5 9.27 14.29 -8.98
CA TYR A 5 8.81 15.67 -9.23
C TYR A 5 8.99 16.57 -7.99
N GLY A 6 9.77 16.16 -6.99
CA GLY A 6 10.10 16.98 -5.83
C GLY A 6 9.00 17.08 -4.78
N ALA A 7 7.97 16.22 -4.83
CA ALA A 7 6.97 16.17 -3.76
C ALA A 7 7.62 15.69 -2.45
N VAL A 8 7.37 16.41 -1.36
CA VAL A 8 7.86 16.08 -0.01
C VAL A 8 6.94 15.11 0.75
N GLY A 9 5.77 14.83 0.17
CA GLY A 9 4.77 13.91 0.70
C GLY A 9 3.68 13.66 -0.34
N ALA A 10 2.86 12.65 -0.11
CA ALA A 10 1.70 12.32 -0.93
C ALA A 10 0.55 11.85 -0.05
N ILE A 11 -0.67 12.21 -0.46
CA ILE A 11 -1.92 11.71 0.14
C ILE A 11 -2.55 10.77 -0.88
N LEU A 12 -2.84 9.55 -0.45
CA LEU A 12 -3.59 8.58 -1.24
C LEU A 12 -4.98 8.44 -0.62
N TYR A 13 -6.02 8.57 -1.42
CA TYR A 13 -7.40 8.36 -1.02
C TYR A 13 -8.10 7.49 -2.07
N SER A 14 -9.17 6.84 -1.68
CA SER A 14 -9.98 6.01 -2.56
C SER A 14 -11.18 6.82 -3.05
N ASP A 15 -11.25 7.09 -4.34
CA ASP A 15 -12.31 7.90 -4.93
C ASP A 15 -13.67 7.16 -4.86
N PRO A 16 -14.74 7.76 -4.30
CA PRO A 16 -16.07 7.16 -4.28
C PRO A 16 -16.58 6.69 -5.64
N ALA A 17 -16.21 7.38 -6.73
CA ALA A 17 -16.61 6.98 -8.07
C ALA A 17 -16.02 5.62 -8.49
N GLU A 18 -14.88 5.23 -7.93
CA GLU A 18 -14.23 3.94 -8.21
C GLU A 18 -14.65 2.84 -7.24
N VAL A 19 -14.78 3.17 -5.96
CA VAL A 19 -14.97 2.19 -4.86
C VAL A 19 -16.40 2.06 -4.35
N ALA A 20 -17.29 3.00 -4.69
CA ALA A 20 -18.70 3.04 -4.31
C ALA A 20 -19.58 3.63 -5.43
N PRO A 21 -19.59 3.04 -6.65
CA PRO A 21 -20.30 3.58 -7.81
C PRO A 21 -21.82 3.67 -7.64
N SER A 22 -22.39 2.90 -6.73
CA SER A 22 -23.83 2.92 -6.41
C SER A 22 -24.24 4.05 -5.47
N GLY A 23 -23.27 4.77 -4.88
CA GLY A 23 -23.51 5.85 -3.93
C GLY A 23 -22.79 5.63 -2.60
N ILE A 24 -22.77 6.68 -1.78
CA ILE A 24 -22.07 6.71 -0.47
C ILE A 24 -23.02 6.67 0.73
N SER A 25 -24.33 6.56 0.49
CA SER A 25 -25.31 6.46 1.59
C SER A 25 -25.16 5.11 2.29
N GLU A 26 -25.55 5.01 3.56
CA GLU A 26 -25.42 3.76 4.36
C GLU A 26 -25.97 2.52 3.65
N LYS A 27 -27.11 2.64 2.95
CA LYS A 27 -27.75 1.56 2.21
C LYS A 27 -26.94 1.05 1.01
N ASP A 28 -26.05 1.89 0.47
CA ASP A 28 -25.32 1.65 -0.78
C ASP A 28 -23.89 1.14 -0.53
N VAL A 29 -23.43 1.12 0.74
CA VAL A 29 -22.08 0.70 1.16
C VAL A 29 -22.15 -0.42 2.22
N TYR A 30 -21.00 -0.98 2.59
CA TYR A 30 -20.91 -1.98 3.67
C TYR A 30 -21.50 -1.45 5.00
N PRO A 31 -22.27 -2.26 5.75
CA PRO A 31 -22.51 -3.69 5.56
C PRO A 31 -23.65 -4.07 4.61
N ASN A 32 -24.38 -3.09 4.07
CA ASN A 32 -25.58 -3.34 3.26
C ASN A 32 -25.23 -3.82 1.84
N THR A 33 -24.08 -3.41 1.33
CA THR A 33 -23.53 -3.88 0.04
C THR A 33 -22.06 -4.27 0.18
N VAL A 34 -21.42 -4.61 -0.94
CA VAL A 34 -19.98 -4.90 -1.03
C VAL A 34 -19.12 -3.63 -1.18
N PHE A 35 -19.72 -2.45 -1.32
CA PHE A 35 -19.01 -1.21 -1.63
C PHE A 35 -18.40 -0.55 -0.39
N MET A 36 -17.37 0.27 -0.60
CA MET A 36 -16.56 0.84 0.46
C MET A 36 -17.27 2.00 1.18
N PRO A 37 -17.38 1.99 2.52
CA PRO A 37 -17.88 3.13 3.30
C PRO A 37 -16.92 4.32 3.30
N GLU A 38 -17.44 5.53 3.52
CA GLU A 38 -16.69 6.80 3.53
C GLU A 38 -15.55 6.88 4.55
N HIS A 39 -15.67 6.15 5.67
CA HIS A 39 -14.69 6.15 6.76
C HIS A 39 -13.65 5.03 6.62
N SER A 40 -13.71 4.24 5.53
CA SER A 40 -12.75 3.17 5.27
C SER A 40 -11.51 3.67 4.54
N VAL A 41 -10.37 3.04 4.80
CA VAL A 41 -9.07 3.39 4.20
C VAL A 41 -8.39 2.14 3.65
N GLN A 42 -7.92 2.20 2.39
CA GLN A 42 -7.14 1.14 1.78
C GLN A 42 -5.72 1.10 2.40
N ARG A 43 -5.32 -0.08 2.87
CA ARG A 43 -3.94 -0.37 3.29
C ARG A 43 -3.19 -1.03 2.15
N GLY A 44 -1.88 -0.83 2.10
CA GLY A 44 -1.02 -1.46 1.10
C GLY A 44 0.44 -1.10 1.32
N THR A 45 1.34 -1.91 0.76
CA THR A 45 2.77 -1.59 0.75
C THR A 45 3.09 -0.57 -0.33
N LEU A 46 3.91 0.43 0.00
CA LEU A 46 4.50 1.36 -0.97
C LEU A 46 5.90 0.94 -1.42
N LYS A 47 6.35 -0.26 -1.00
CA LYS A 47 7.66 -0.81 -1.38
C LYS A 47 7.74 -0.95 -2.89
N ILE A 48 8.84 -0.48 -3.46
CA ILE A 48 9.18 -0.71 -4.86
C ILE A 48 9.98 -2.02 -4.95
N GLY A 49 9.50 -2.99 -5.73
CA GLY A 49 10.13 -4.30 -5.93
C GLY A 49 9.65 -5.40 -4.98
N ASP A 50 10.11 -6.63 -5.20
CA ASP A 50 9.57 -7.85 -4.58
C ASP A 50 10.44 -8.41 -3.45
N GLY A 51 9.87 -9.28 -2.61
CA GLY A 51 10.57 -9.98 -1.51
C GLY A 51 10.89 -9.13 -0.28
N ASP A 52 11.81 -9.62 0.56
CA ASP A 52 12.37 -8.86 1.68
C ASP A 52 13.32 -7.77 1.15
N VAL A 53 13.16 -6.53 1.63
CA VAL A 53 14.02 -5.38 1.27
C VAL A 53 15.48 -5.67 1.63
N LEU A 54 15.71 -6.41 2.72
CA LEU A 54 17.04 -6.67 3.22
C LEU A 54 17.69 -7.90 2.58
N SER A 55 16.96 -8.83 1.97
CA SER A 55 17.55 -10.02 1.34
C SER A 55 17.09 -10.16 -0.13
N PRO A 56 17.42 -9.20 -1.01
CA PRO A 56 17.03 -9.31 -2.41
C PRO A 56 17.62 -10.58 -3.04
N LEU A 57 16.78 -11.35 -3.72
CA LEU A 57 17.13 -12.63 -4.38
C LEU A 57 17.55 -13.78 -3.44
N TYR A 58 17.58 -13.57 -2.13
CA TYR A 58 17.88 -14.58 -1.13
C TYR A 58 16.70 -14.78 -0.17
N ALA A 59 16.65 -15.92 0.50
CA ALA A 59 15.68 -16.10 1.57
C ALA A 59 16.04 -15.18 2.76
N GLY A 60 15.04 -14.59 3.41
CA GLY A 60 15.19 -13.76 4.61
C GLY A 60 15.57 -14.56 5.87
N LYS A 61 16.52 -15.49 5.75
CA LYS A 61 17.03 -16.27 6.88
C LYS A 61 18.15 -15.50 7.59
N PRO A 62 18.23 -15.57 8.94
CA PRO A 62 19.25 -14.86 9.70
C PRO A 62 20.70 -15.19 9.30
N ILE A 63 20.94 -16.41 8.80
CA ILE A 63 22.26 -16.91 8.39
C ILE A 63 22.67 -16.48 6.97
N LEU A 64 21.74 -15.90 6.20
CA LEU A 64 21.99 -15.48 4.83
C LEU A 64 22.34 -13.98 4.79
N TRP A 65 22.95 -13.60 3.67
CA TRP A 65 23.39 -12.23 3.41
C TRP A 65 22.22 -11.24 3.48
N LYS A 66 22.48 -10.06 4.05
CA LYS A 66 21.55 -8.93 4.10
C LYS A 66 22.19 -7.70 3.48
N THR A 67 21.40 -6.90 2.77
CA THR A 67 21.81 -5.62 2.19
C THR A 67 22.38 -4.74 3.30
N GLY A 68 23.64 -4.32 3.15
CA GLY A 68 24.39 -3.56 4.15
C GLY A 68 25.22 -4.40 5.13
N SER A 69 25.26 -5.74 5.03
CA SER A 69 26.06 -6.59 5.94
C SER A 69 27.56 -6.65 5.61
N LEU A 70 28.10 -5.69 4.87
CA LEU A 70 29.55 -5.52 4.75
C LEU A 70 30.07 -4.74 5.97
N GLU A 71 30.19 -5.41 7.11
CA GLU A 71 31.08 -4.96 8.20
C GLU A 71 31.29 -6.09 9.24
N LYS A 72 32.30 -6.93 8.98
CA LYS A 72 33.43 -7.18 9.89
C LYS A 72 34.51 -8.02 9.21
#